data_AF-A0A5M8PL56-F1
#
_entry.id   AF-A0A5M8PL56-F1
#
_cell.length_a   1.000
_cell.length_b   1.000
_cell.length_c   1.000
_cell.angle_alpha   90.00
_cell.angle_beta   90.00
_cell.angle_gamma   90.00
#
_symmetry.space_group_name_H-M   'P 1'
#
loop_
_entity.id
_entity.type
_entity.pdbx_description
1 polymer ?
#
loop_
_entity_poly.entity_id
_entity_poly.type
_entity_poly.pdbx_seq_one_letter_code
_entity_poly.pdbx_strand_id
1 'polypeptide(L)'
;MVTASDQTSRKTDVSIPTKQNGPDAERKDARGNATTGASAAGVRAVSARLLTFYFRAPAKAFFRTRVDYLAFVRAINPRAQAKESWSWRMSTPGLLAHAVRKYGWGFIPNQILPPMLANTGVGAILYTSYLQILGVLHEPSSQSTKRVYPPPPVYSTYTAGFSAGAIQSVVAAPLDALQMRFSTSDILEGHHKNMWQWGRHKLSEIGMRGIFSGWGLSFLKDSFGYGAFFATFEYLKAQSYYAFVTRYYGFLSLNTRHSYRRGPDSDEGVLIIRPHFTLEPAFLMLAGVGASIMQQTVQHPLNLIQSFHYRRLESLDHQAKLQPSGRQMLDNYYRAYEKTFEQSQIQAMGSGGWRKWLYRGFFINTLKQVPSTSAGLVIFELVRRRYGNDAEAVRIQKDGYDILLA
;
A
#
# COMPACT_ATOMS: atom_id res chain seq x y z
N MET A 1 -88.52 15.46 -39.43
CA MET A 1 -88.38 14.03 -39.07
C MET A 1 -87.42 13.97 -37.89
N VAL A 2 -87.93 14.15 -36.66
CA VAL A 2 -88.48 13.09 -35.77
C VAL A 2 -87.39 12.05 -35.55
N THR A 3 -86.68 12.03 -34.40
CA THR A 3 -87.24 11.81 -33.05
C THR A 3 -86.48 12.58 -31.97
N ALA A 4 -87.24 13.22 -31.08
CA ALA A 4 -86.83 13.64 -29.75
C ALA A 4 -87.34 12.62 -28.71
N SER A 5 -87.05 12.88 -27.43
CA SER A 5 -87.48 12.20 -26.19
C SER A 5 -86.58 11.02 -25.77
N ASP A 6 -86.16 10.85 -24.51
CA ASP A 6 -86.62 11.45 -23.26
C ASP A 6 -85.57 11.32 -22.14
N GLN A 7 -85.63 12.25 -21.19
CA GLN A 7 -84.89 12.29 -19.93
C GLN A 7 -85.59 11.37 -18.90
N THR A 8 -84.96 10.69 -17.95
CA THR A 8 -84.63 11.19 -16.59
C THR A 8 -84.43 10.00 -15.63
N SER A 9 -83.66 10.24 -14.55
CA SER A 9 -83.64 9.50 -13.26
C SER A 9 -82.95 8.11 -13.26
N ARG A 10 -82.10 7.73 -12.30
CA ARG A 10 -81.91 8.18 -10.91
C ARG A 10 -80.52 7.71 -10.41
N LYS A 11 -79.93 8.54 -9.55
CA LYS A 11 -78.65 8.38 -8.86
C LYS A 11 -78.61 7.16 -7.93
N THR A 12 -77.42 6.56 -7.80
CA THR A 12 -76.91 6.03 -6.53
C THR A 12 -75.45 6.43 -6.38
N ASP A 13 -75.21 7.28 -5.38
CA ASP A 13 -73.92 7.84 -4.97
C ASP A 13 -72.99 6.76 -4.39
N VAL A 14 -71.72 6.77 -4.80
CA VAL A 14 -70.61 6.27 -3.99
C VAL A 14 -69.58 7.39 -3.90
N SER A 15 -69.55 8.03 -2.74
CA SER A 15 -68.64 9.10 -2.35
C SER A 15 -67.24 8.56 -2.07
N ILE A 16 -66.25 8.98 -2.85
CA ILE A 16 -64.82 8.81 -2.55
C ILE A 16 -64.27 10.15 -2.06
N PRO A 17 -63.67 10.24 -0.86
CA PRO A 17 -63.20 11.51 -0.32
C PRO A 17 -61.92 11.97 -1.02
N THR A 18 -61.97 13.15 -1.64
CA THR A 18 -60.79 13.85 -2.15
C THR A 18 -59.97 14.36 -0.97
N LYS A 19 -58.83 13.69 -0.68
CA LYS A 19 -57.81 14.25 0.22
C LYS A 19 -57.13 15.42 -0.49
N GLN A 20 -57.49 16.65 -0.10
CA GLN A 20 -56.67 17.84 -0.33
C GLN A 20 -55.41 17.72 0.52
N ASN A 21 -54.28 17.41 -0.09
CA ASN A 21 -52.97 17.54 0.55
C ASN A 21 -52.55 19.01 0.44
N GLY A 22 -52.55 19.72 1.58
CA GLY A 22 -52.00 21.07 1.67
C GLY A 22 -50.46 21.09 1.52
N PRO A 23 -49.88 22.26 1.18
CA PRO A 23 -48.45 22.42 0.85
C PRO A 23 -47.47 22.17 2.02
N ASP A 24 -47.97 21.88 3.21
CA ASP A 24 -47.14 21.65 4.40
C ASP A 24 -46.67 20.19 4.57
N ALA A 25 -47.26 19.23 3.84
CA ALA A 25 -46.85 17.82 3.89
C ALA A 25 -45.56 17.56 3.09
N GLU A 26 -45.38 18.20 1.92
CA GLU A 26 -44.19 18.02 1.07
C GLU A 26 -42.90 18.58 1.71
N ARG A 27 -43.01 19.62 2.55
CA ARG A 27 -41.84 20.23 3.22
C ARG A 27 -41.25 19.36 4.32
N LYS A 28 -42.04 18.47 4.94
CA LYS A 28 -41.57 17.58 6.02
C LYS A 28 -40.83 16.36 5.48
N ASP A 29 -41.32 15.77 4.39
CA ASP A 29 -40.68 14.62 3.73
C ASP A 29 -39.43 15.00 2.94
N ALA A 30 -39.40 16.20 2.34
CA ALA A 30 -38.21 16.71 1.67
C ALA A 30 -37.04 16.95 2.65
N ARG A 31 -37.31 17.40 3.88
CA ARG A 31 -36.25 17.62 4.89
C ARG A 31 -35.69 16.32 5.45
N GLY A 32 -36.49 15.27 5.61
CA GLY A 32 -36.04 13.94 6.05
C GLY A 32 -35.21 13.22 4.99
N ASN A 33 -35.60 13.31 3.72
CA ASN A 33 -34.85 12.70 2.61
C ASN A 33 -33.60 13.52 2.21
N ALA A 34 -33.61 14.84 2.36
CA ALA A 34 -32.42 15.67 2.10
C ALA A 34 -31.33 15.53 3.17
N THR A 35 -31.69 15.34 4.45
CA THR A 35 -30.71 15.09 5.53
C THR A 35 -30.15 13.66 5.49
N THR A 36 -30.98 12.68 5.12
CA THR A 36 -30.52 11.29 4.88
C THR A 36 -29.71 11.18 3.58
N GLY A 37 -30.06 11.97 2.55
CA GLY A 37 -29.34 12.08 1.28
C GLY A 37 -28.02 12.84 1.38
N ALA A 38 -27.94 13.92 2.16
CA ALA A 38 -26.70 14.68 2.39
C ALA A 38 -25.72 13.92 3.29
N SER A 39 -26.21 13.17 4.29
CA SER A 39 -25.37 12.29 5.11
C SER A 39 -24.90 11.06 4.31
N ALA A 40 -25.76 10.43 3.50
CA ALA A 40 -25.36 9.33 2.62
C ALA A 40 -24.44 9.79 1.48
N ALA A 41 -24.66 10.97 0.90
CA ALA A 41 -23.79 11.57 -0.12
C ALA A 41 -22.47 12.04 0.49
N GLY A 42 -22.48 12.59 1.70
CA GLY A 42 -21.28 12.94 2.46
C GLY A 42 -20.47 11.70 2.83
N VAL A 43 -21.11 10.65 3.34
CA VAL A 43 -20.48 9.35 3.63
C VAL A 43 -19.98 8.69 2.35
N ARG A 44 -20.72 8.75 1.24
CA ARG A 44 -20.25 8.25 -0.07
C ARG A 44 -19.14 9.10 -0.65
N ALA A 45 -19.13 10.42 -0.48
CA ALA A 45 -18.07 11.30 -0.95
C ALA A 45 -16.80 11.13 -0.11
N VAL A 46 -16.93 10.96 1.21
CA VAL A 46 -15.82 10.63 2.11
C VAL A 46 -15.32 9.22 1.84
N SER A 47 -16.22 8.24 1.71
CA SER A 47 -15.86 6.86 1.37
C SER A 47 -15.23 6.78 -0.01
N ALA A 48 -15.76 7.50 -1.00
CA ALA A 48 -15.16 7.59 -2.33
C ALA A 48 -13.82 8.30 -2.27
N ARG A 49 -13.64 9.38 -1.51
CA ARG A 49 -12.33 10.03 -1.33
C ARG A 49 -11.34 9.14 -0.55
N LEU A 50 -11.79 8.34 0.40
CA LEU A 50 -10.99 7.36 1.15
C LEU A 50 -10.64 6.15 0.28
N LEU A 51 -11.58 5.62 -0.50
CA LEU A 51 -11.38 4.58 -1.49
C LEU A 51 -10.44 5.10 -2.58
N THR A 52 -10.68 6.29 -3.11
CA THR A 52 -9.79 6.98 -4.04
C THR A 52 -8.42 7.20 -3.40
N PHE A 53 -8.29 7.60 -2.14
CA PHE A 53 -6.98 7.70 -1.47
C PHE A 53 -6.29 6.33 -1.36
N TYR A 54 -7.03 5.31 -0.92
CA TYR A 54 -6.59 3.92 -0.78
C TYR A 54 -6.24 3.26 -2.13
N PHE A 55 -6.85 3.72 -3.23
CA PHE A 55 -6.64 3.26 -4.60
C PHE A 55 -5.85 4.24 -5.47
N ARG A 56 -5.44 5.43 -4.97
CA ARG A 56 -4.64 6.44 -5.69
C ARG A 56 -3.16 6.28 -5.38
N ALA A 57 -2.85 5.85 -4.17
CA ALA A 57 -1.59 5.22 -3.87
C ALA A 57 -1.82 3.71 -3.85
N PRO A 58 -0.99 2.89 -4.50
CA PRO A 58 -1.01 1.43 -4.35
C PRO A 58 -0.59 0.98 -2.93
N ALA A 59 -1.41 1.36 -1.94
CA ALA A 59 -1.19 1.32 -0.49
C ALA A 59 -1.00 -0.08 0.11
N LYS A 60 -1.31 -1.13 -0.64
CA LYS A 60 -0.99 -2.53 -0.27
C LYS A 60 0.07 -3.19 -1.14
N ALA A 61 0.32 -2.66 -2.34
CA ALA A 61 1.29 -3.25 -3.24
C ALA A 61 2.72 -2.90 -2.79
N PHE A 62 2.95 -1.67 -2.33
CA PHE A 62 4.29 -1.16 -2.01
C PHE A 62 4.68 -1.34 -0.53
N PHE A 63 3.79 -1.89 0.30
CA PHE A 63 3.89 -1.70 1.75
C PHE A 63 3.87 -3.02 2.50
N ARG A 64 5.03 -3.36 3.09
CA ARG A 64 5.15 -4.41 4.09
C ARG A 64 4.48 -3.93 5.38
N THR A 65 3.54 -4.71 5.90
CA THR A 65 2.91 -4.42 7.19
C THR A 65 3.96 -4.48 8.30
N ARG A 66 4.10 -3.39 9.07
CA ARG A 66 4.97 -3.30 10.25
C ARG A 66 4.30 -3.97 11.43
N VAL A 67 3.03 -3.63 11.66
CA VAL A 67 2.22 -4.24 12.71
C VAL A 67 1.26 -5.26 12.10
N ASP A 68 1.32 -6.50 12.59
CA ASP A 68 0.47 -7.58 12.10
C ASP A 68 -0.96 -7.45 12.66
N TYR A 69 -1.87 -6.89 11.88
CA TYR A 69 -3.27 -6.67 12.27
C TYR A 69 -4.05 -7.98 12.50
N LEU A 70 -3.54 -9.12 12.03
CA LEU A 70 -4.15 -10.44 12.24
C LEU A 70 -3.50 -11.22 13.38
N ALA A 71 -2.42 -10.72 14.00
CA ALA A 71 -1.73 -11.42 15.08
C ALA A 71 -2.71 -11.78 16.22
N PHE A 72 -3.49 -10.78 16.66
CA PHE A 72 -4.51 -11.01 17.68
C PHE A 72 -5.61 -11.97 17.21
N VAL A 73 -6.08 -11.83 15.96
CA VAL A 73 -7.14 -12.67 15.37
C VAL A 73 -6.72 -14.15 15.30
N ARG A 74 -5.44 -14.40 14.94
CA ARG A 74 -4.86 -15.74 14.95
C ARG A 74 -4.73 -16.27 16.37
N ALA A 75 -4.33 -15.43 17.32
CA ALA A 75 -4.13 -15.86 18.68
C ALA A 75 -5.44 -16.18 19.42
N ILE A 76 -6.59 -15.59 19.07
CA ILE A 76 -7.89 -15.95 19.66
C ILE A 76 -8.53 -17.19 19.03
N ASN A 77 -8.03 -17.65 17.89
CA ASN A 77 -8.63 -18.76 17.16
C ASN A 77 -7.98 -20.09 17.60
N PRO A 78 -8.73 -21.00 18.25
CA PRO A 78 -8.18 -22.24 18.79
C PRO A 78 -7.54 -23.12 17.71
N ARG A 79 -8.05 -23.10 16.48
CA ARG A 79 -7.50 -23.88 15.36
C ARG A 79 -6.19 -23.31 14.82
N ALA A 80 -6.06 -21.98 14.85
CA ALA A 80 -4.81 -21.32 14.48
C ALA A 80 -3.72 -21.54 15.54
N GLN A 81 -4.11 -21.61 16.82
CA GLN A 81 -3.21 -22.01 17.91
C GLN A 81 -2.79 -23.49 17.80
N ALA A 82 -3.74 -24.38 17.45
CA ALA A 82 -3.50 -25.82 17.29
C ALA A 82 -2.67 -26.18 16.03
N LYS A 83 -2.30 -25.20 15.19
CA LYS A 83 -1.56 -25.40 13.92
C LYS A 83 -2.21 -26.47 13.03
N GLU A 84 -3.53 -26.50 12.99
CA GLU A 84 -4.28 -27.42 12.12
C GLU A 84 -3.96 -27.16 10.64
N SER A 85 -4.18 -28.17 9.79
CA SER A 85 -3.98 -28.06 8.35
C SER A 85 -4.84 -26.96 7.71
N TRP A 86 -4.42 -26.50 6.54
CA TRP A 86 -5.08 -25.41 5.84
C TRP A 86 -6.57 -25.70 5.62
N SER A 87 -7.41 -24.74 6.00
CA SER A 87 -8.87 -24.80 5.85
C SER A 87 -9.39 -23.43 5.41
N TRP A 88 -10.51 -23.39 4.69
CA TRP A 88 -11.20 -22.13 4.34
C TRP A 88 -11.51 -21.27 5.57
N ARG A 89 -11.65 -21.86 6.75
CA ARG A 89 -11.88 -21.15 8.02
C ARG A 89 -10.61 -20.52 8.62
N MET A 90 -9.42 -20.93 8.15
CA MET A 90 -8.12 -20.33 8.46
C MET A 90 -7.76 -19.18 7.50
N SER A 91 -8.58 -18.95 6.46
CA SER A 91 -8.43 -17.77 5.60
C SER A 91 -8.64 -16.48 6.39
N THR A 92 -8.04 -15.38 5.95
CA THR A 92 -8.23 -14.07 6.59
C THR A 92 -9.70 -13.71 6.80
N PRO A 93 -10.62 -13.87 5.81
CA PRO A 93 -12.04 -13.65 6.03
C PRO A 93 -12.65 -14.61 7.05
N GLY A 94 -12.25 -15.88 7.06
CA GLY A 94 -12.73 -16.88 8.01
C GLY A 94 -12.31 -16.59 9.46
N LEU A 95 -11.06 -16.17 9.65
CA LEU A 95 -10.52 -15.75 10.95
C LEU A 95 -11.26 -14.52 11.48
N LEU A 96 -11.51 -13.54 10.60
CA LEU A 96 -12.25 -12.32 10.93
C LEU A 96 -13.71 -12.63 11.25
N ALA A 97 -14.37 -13.47 10.46
CA ALA A 97 -15.75 -13.89 10.71
C ALA A 97 -15.89 -14.59 12.07
N HIS A 98 -14.92 -15.44 12.44
CA HIS A 98 -14.89 -16.07 13.75
C HIS A 98 -14.71 -15.04 14.88
N ALA A 99 -13.79 -14.09 14.72
CA ALA A 99 -13.53 -13.05 15.71
C ALA A 99 -14.72 -12.12 15.91
N VAL A 100 -15.36 -11.67 14.83
CA VAL A 100 -16.57 -10.83 14.87
C VAL A 100 -17.74 -11.59 15.49
N ARG A 101 -17.89 -12.89 15.22
CA ARG A 101 -18.93 -13.70 15.86
C ARG A 101 -18.70 -13.87 17.37
N LYS A 102 -17.45 -13.93 17.82
CA LYS A 102 -17.08 -14.14 19.22
C LYS A 102 -17.07 -12.86 20.05
N TYR A 103 -16.55 -11.76 19.49
CA TYR A 103 -16.34 -10.48 20.20
C TYR A 103 -17.26 -9.34 19.71
N GLY A 104 -18.13 -9.61 18.73
CA GLY A 104 -19.04 -8.63 18.14
C GLY A 104 -18.37 -7.73 17.10
N TRP A 105 -19.18 -6.88 16.46
CA TRP A 105 -18.73 -5.94 15.42
C TRP A 105 -17.78 -4.84 15.94
N GLY A 106 -17.81 -4.54 17.25
CA GLY A 106 -16.89 -3.60 17.90
C GLY A 106 -15.42 -4.06 17.85
N PHE A 107 -15.17 -5.34 17.54
CA PHE A 107 -13.83 -5.89 17.40
C PHE A 107 -13.01 -5.21 16.29
N ILE A 108 -13.64 -4.93 15.14
CA ILE A 108 -12.94 -4.34 13.99
C ILE A 108 -12.37 -2.95 14.30
N PRO A 109 -13.17 -1.95 14.73
CA PRO A 109 -12.66 -0.61 15.01
C PRO A 109 -11.70 -0.57 16.20
N ASN A 110 -11.85 -1.47 17.17
CA ASN A 110 -11.04 -1.44 18.40
C ASN A 110 -9.72 -2.19 18.28
N GLN A 111 -9.67 -3.26 17.48
CA GLN A 111 -8.51 -4.17 17.43
C GLN A 111 -7.79 -4.19 16.09
N ILE A 112 -8.52 -4.11 14.97
CA ILE A 112 -7.96 -4.28 13.63
C ILE A 112 -7.63 -2.92 13.00
N LEU A 113 -8.54 -1.97 13.16
CA LEU A 113 -8.44 -0.65 12.56
C LEU A 113 -7.18 0.12 13.02
N PRO A 114 -6.79 0.16 14.32
CA PRO A 114 -5.56 0.82 14.74
C PRO A 114 -4.29 0.36 14.01
N PRO A 115 -3.92 -0.93 13.98
CA PRO A 115 -2.72 -1.38 13.27
C PRO A 115 -2.85 -1.18 11.75
N MET A 116 -4.06 -1.28 11.18
CA MET A 116 -4.28 -0.98 9.75
C MET A 116 -4.04 0.50 9.43
N LEU A 117 -4.58 1.43 10.22
CA LEU A 117 -4.36 2.86 10.05
C LEU A 117 -2.90 3.23 10.23
N ALA A 118 -2.23 2.66 11.24
CA ALA A 118 -0.81 2.89 11.49
C ALA A 118 0.05 2.47 10.29
N ASN A 119 -0.15 1.25 9.78
CA ASN A 119 0.55 0.77 8.58
C ASN A 119 0.26 1.62 7.34
N THR A 120 -1.00 2.01 7.15
CA THR A 120 -1.41 2.83 6.00
C THR A 120 -0.81 4.23 6.10
N GLY A 121 -0.77 4.83 7.29
CA GLY A 121 -0.18 6.14 7.54
C GLY A 121 1.32 6.17 7.26
N VAL A 122 2.06 5.17 7.76
CA VAL A 122 3.50 5.00 7.45
C VAL A 122 3.74 4.87 5.95
N GLY A 123 2.89 4.09 5.26
CA GLY A 123 2.99 3.95 3.81
C GLY A 123 2.66 5.23 3.05
N ALA A 124 1.63 5.95 3.47
CA ALA A 124 1.26 7.24 2.88
C ALA A 124 2.42 8.24 3.00
N ILE A 125 3.03 8.35 4.20
CA ILE A 125 4.18 9.23 4.45
C ILE A 125 5.36 8.87 3.55
N LEU A 126 5.67 7.58 3.39
CA LEU A 126 6.72 7.13 2.47
C LEU A 126 6.45 7.64 1.05
N TYR A 127 5.25 7.40 0.54
CA TYR A 127 4.92 7.74 -0.85
C TYR A 127 4.83 9.25 -1.06
N THR A 128 4.24 10.01 -0.14
CA THR A 128 4.17 11.47 -0.24
C THR A 128 5.56 12.10 -0.15
N SER A 129 6.40 11.62 0.77
CA SER A 129 7.79 12.09 0.89
C SER A 129 8.58 11.78 -0.38
N TYR A 130 8.40 10.58 -0.95
CA TYR A 130 9.01 10.21 -2.22
C TYR A 130 8.60 11.15 -3.36
N LEU A 131 7.30 11.40 -3.54
CA LEU A 131 6.81 12.28 -4.60
C LEU A 131 7.29 13.72 -4.42
N GLN A 132 7.28 14.25 -3.19
CA GLN A 132 7.76 15.60 -2.90
C GLN A 132 9.24 15.76 -3.19
N ILE A 133 10.07 14.83 -2.71
CA ILE A 133 11.52 14.88 -2.92
C ILE A 133 11.86 14.64 -4.39
N LEU A 134 11.19 13.71 -5.06
CA LEU A 134 11.39 13.48 -6.49
C LEU A 134 10.97 14.69 -7.32
N GLY A 135 9.88 15.37 -6.98
CA GLY A 135 9.44 16.60 -7.65
C GLY A 135 10.45 17.74 -7.53
N VAL A 136 11.19 17.81 -6.42
CA VAL A 136 12.29 18.78 -6.22
C VAL A 136 13.55 18.36 -7.00
N LEU A 137 13.88 17.07 -7.03
CA LEU A 137 15.07 16.55 -7.70
C LEU A 137 14.91 16.42 -9.23
N HIS A 138 13.68 16.32 -9.73
CA HIS A 138 13.35 16.18 -11.14
C HIS A 138 12.06 16.95 -11.42
N GLU A 139 12.20 18.21 -11.84
CA GLU A 139 11.07 19.12 -12.10
C GLU A 139 9.98 18.52 -13.02
N PRO A 140 10.29 17.76 -14.10
CA PRO A 140 9.26 17.11 -14.90
C PRO A 140 8.39 16.13 -14.11
N SER A 141 8.89 15.54 -13.00
CA SER A 141 8.12 14.69 -12.10
C SER A 141 7.18 15.47 -11.17
N SER A 142 7.40 16.78 -11.01
CA SER A 142 6.51 17.66 -10.23
C SER A 142 5.21 18.00 -10.98
N GLN A 143 5.30 18.03 -12.31
CA GLN A 143 4.14 18.25 -13.17
C GLN A 143 3.27 17.00 -13.12
N SER A 144 2.01 17.13 -12.67
CA SER A 144 1.04 16.02 -12.60
C SER A 144 0.52 15.61 -13.98
N THR A 145 1.42 15.41 -14.94
CA THR A 145 1.11 14.86 -16.26
C THR A 145 0.90 13.35 -16.16
N LYS A 146 0.00 12.81 -16.99
CA LYS A 146 -0.28 11.36 -17.08
C LYS A 146 1.01 10.56 -17.31
N ARG A 147 1.98 11.18 -18.00
CA ARG A 147 3.31 10.63 -18.28
C ARG A 147 4.38 11.69 -18.08
N VAL A 148 5.28 11.43 -17.15
CA VAL A 148 6.47 12.27 -16.93
C VAL A 148 7.50 11.95 -18.01
N TYR A 149 7.84 12.96 -18.81
CA TYR A 149 8.94 12.89 -19.77
C TYR A 149 9.77 14.18 -19.68
N PRO A 150 11.12 14.10 -19.71
CA PRO A 150 11.94 12.89 -19.71
C PRO A 150 11.80 12.06 -18.42
N PRO A 151 11.98 10.73 -18.48
CA PRO A 151 11.89 9.88 -17.29
C PRO A 151 12.96 10.28 -16.27
N PRO A 152 12.67 10.22 -14.96
CA PRO A 152 13.63 10.60 -13.94
C PRO A 152 14.85 9.66 -13.99
N PRO A 153 16.07 10.19 -13.82
CA PRO A 153 17.27 9.37 -13.79
C PRO A 153 17.33 8.51 -12.53
N VAL A 154 18.05 7.39 -12.59
CA VAL A 154 18.08 6.38 -11.52
C VAL A 154 18.62 6.94 -10.19
N TYR A 155 19.56 7.89 -10.25
CA TYR A 155 20.09 8.50 -9.02
C TYR A 155 19.03 9.35 -8.31
N SER A 156 18.23 10.15 -9.03
CA SER A 156 17.18 10.99 -8.42
C SER A 156 16.09 10.15 -7.77
N THR A 157 15.70 9.05 -8.40
CA THR A 157 14.69 8.13 -7.84
C THR A 157 15.25 7.35 -6.66
N TYR A 158 16.53 6.95 -6.71
CA TYR A 158 17.23 6.35 -5.58
C TYR A 158 17.32 7.30 -4.38
N THR A 159 17.77 8.54 -4.58
CA THR A 159 17.91 9.53 -3.50
C THR A 159 16.56 9.94 -2.92
N ALA A 160 15.53 10.10 -3.77
CA ALA A 160 14.17 10.34 -3.30
C ALA A 160 13.64 9.16 -2.49
N GLY A 161 13.83 7.92 -2.97
CA GLY A 161 13.42 6.70 -2.27
C GLY A 161 14.18 6.50 -0.95
N PHE A 162 15.48 6.81 -0.93
CA PHE A 162 16.33 6.74 0.26
C PHE A 162 15.87 7.71 1.33
N SER A 163 15.72 8.99 0.98
CA SER A 163 15.27 10.04 1.91
C SER A 163 13.84 9.79 2.39
N ALA A 164 12.95 9.31 1.52
CA ALA A 164 11.60 8.93 1.90
C ALA A 164 11.61 7.74 2.89
N GLY A 165 12.47 6.74 2.66
CA GLY A 165 12.68 5.61 3.57
C GLY A 165 13.22 6.06 4.93
N ALA A 166 14.16 7.02 4.94
CA ALA A 166 14.69 7.65 6.15
C ALA A 166 13.58 8.35 6.96
N ILE A 167 12.79 9.21 6.32
CA ILE A 167 11.66 9.92 6.97
C ILE A 167 10.65 8.90 7.51
N GLN A 168 10.27 7.91 6.70
CA GLN A 168 9.35 6.86 7.11
C GLN A 168 9.89 6.09 8.33
N SER A 169 11.19 5.79 8.38
CA SER A 169 11.77 4.99 9.47
C SER A 169 11.65 5.69 10.83
N VAL A 170 11.70 7.03 10.86
CA VAL A 170 11.49 7.81 12.09
C VAL A 170 10.05 7.68 12.55
N VAL A 171 9.09 7.82 11.63
CA VAL A 171 7.66 7.72 11.93
C VAL A 171 7.25 6.28 12.29
N ALA A 172 7.93 5.29 11.74
CA ALA A 172 7.67 3.88 12.03
C ALA A 172 8.35 3.38 13.31
N ALA A 173 9.34 4.09 13.86
CA ALA A 173 10.06 3.65 15.06
C ALA A 173 9.11 3.31 16.24
N PRO A 174 8.08 4.14 16.56
CA PRO A 174 7.07 3.79 17.56
C PRO A 174 6.34 2.46 17.27
N LEU A 175 6.04 2.19 15.99
CA LEU A 175 5.30 0.99 15.59
C LEU A 175 6.19 -0.25 15.63
N ASP A 176 7.46 -0.12 15.21
CA ASP A 176 8.45 -1.19 15.33
C ASP A 176 8.65 -1.55 16.81
N ALA A 177 8.73 -0.54 17.69
CA ALA A 177 8.84 -0.70 19.14
C ALA A 177 7.62 -1.39 19.78
N LEU A 178 6.42 -1.10 19.29
CA LEU A 178 5.19 -1.79 19.70
C LEU A 178 5.14 -3.23 19.16
N GLN A 179 5.49 -3.45 17.91
CA GLN A 179 5.45 -4.77 17.28
C GLN A 179 6.43 -5.74 17.94
N MET A 180 7.64 -5.28 18.27
CA MET A 180 8.66 -6.13 18.91
C MET A 180 8.32 -6.49 20.36
N ARG A 181 7.49 -5.69 21.03
CA ARG A 181 7.01 -5.91 22.41
C ARG A 181 5.54 -6.33 22.45
N PHE A 182 4.99 -6.72 21.31
CA PHE A 182 3.61 -7.19 21.23
C PHE A 182 3.52 -8.58 21.84
N SER A 183 2.90 -8.68 23.01
CA SER A 183 2.48 -9.96 23.56
C SER A 183 0.98 -10.10 23.45
N THR A 184 0.52 -11.26 22.96
CA THR A 184 -0.92 -11.52 22.90
C THR A 184 -1.51 -11.74 24.29
N SER A 185 -0.71 -12.21 25.25
CA SER A 185 -1.12 -12.38 26.65
C SER A 185 -1.62 -11.06 27.24
N ASP A 186 -0.89 -9.96 27.01
CA ASP A 186 -1.22 -8.63 27.54
C ASP A 186 -2.62 -8.12 27.11
N ILE A 187 -3.08 -8.54 25.92
CA ILE A 187 -4.39 -8.14 25.40
C ILE A 187 -5.48 -9.13 25.85
N LEU A 188 -5.15 -10.42 25.96
CA LEU A 188 -6.08 -11.46 26.41
C LEU A 188 -6.36 -11.40 27.92
N GLU A 189 -5.39 -10.97 28.71
CA GLU A 189 -5.47 -10.82 30.17
C GLU A 189 -6.37 -9.63 30.60
N GLY A 190 -6.91 -8.86 29.65
CA GLY A 190 -7.98 -7.89 29.90
C GLY A 190 -7.54 -6.59 30.57
N HIS A 191 -6.24 -6.35 30.74
CA HIS A 191 -5.71 -5.12 31.32
C HIS A 191 -6.02 -3.86 30.47
N HIS A 192 -6.28 -4.04 29.16
CA HIS A 192 -6.63 -2.95 28.25
C HIS A 192 -7.87 -3.28 27.40
N LYS A 193 -8.83 -2.36 27.36
CA LYS A 193 -10.11 -2.58 26.67
C LYS A 193 -9.99 -2.60 25.14
N ASN A 194 -9.06 -1.81 24.59
CA ASN A 194 -8.88 -1.60 23.14
C ASN A 194 -7.39 -1.50 22.76
N MET A 195 -7.02 -1.89 21.52
CA MET A 195 -5.66 -1.77 20.99
C MET A 195 -5.11 -0.34 20.99
N TRP A 196 -5.99 0.66 20.82
CA TRP A 196 -5.62 2.08 20.92
C TRP A 196 -5.03 2.45 22.28
N GLN A 197 -5.68 2.00 23.35
CA GLN A 197 -5.27 2.29 24.72
C GLN A 197 -4.02 1.50 25.08
N TRP A 198 -3.97 0.21 24.69
CA TRP A 198 -2.79 -0.63 24.86
C TRP A 198 -1.57 0.01 24.19
N GLY A 199 -1.68 0.40 22.91
CA GLY A 199 -0.57 1.01 22.18
C GLY A 199 -0.09 2.32 22.80
N ARG A 200 -1.00 3.21 23.21
CA ARG A 200 -0.64 4.48 23.87
C ARG A 200 0.05 4.24 25.21
N HIS A 201 -0.50 3.34 26.03
CA HIS A 201 0.05 3.02 27.34
C HIS A 201 1.44 2.38 27.21
N LYS A 202 1.56 1.40 26.31
CA LYS A 202 2.83 0.74 26.04
C LYS A 202 3.89 1.71 25.53
N LEU A 203 3.52 2.63 24.64
CA LEU A 203 4.44 3.65 24.15
C LEU A 203 4.91 4.59 25.27
N SER A 204 4.03 4.93 26.23
CA SER A 204 4.42 5.70 27.41
C SER A 204 5.31 4.92 28.39
N GLU A 205 5.11 3.60 28.53
CA GLU A 205 5.94 2.71 29.36
C GLU A 205 7.37 2.59 28.78
N ILE A 206 7.48 2.44 27.46
CA ILE A 206 8.76 2.32 26.74
C ILE A 206 9.53 3.65 26.77
N GLY A 207 8.81 4.77 26.63
CA GLY A 207 9.39 6.11 26.53
C GLY A 207 10.17 6.35 25.24
N MET A 208 10.57 7.61 25.00
CA MET A 208 11.24 8.02 23.76
C MET A 208 12.57 7.28 23.53
N ARG A 209 13.32 6.99 24.60
CA ARG A 209 14.61 6.30 24.48
C ARG A 209 14.45 4.84 24.05
N GLY A 210 13.44 4.14 24.56
CA GLY A 210 13.16 2.75 24.18
C GLY A 210 12.51 2.62 22.79
N ILE A 211 11.89 3.68 22.27
CA ILE A 211 11.36 3.71 20.89
C ILE A 211 12.50 3.71 19.88
N PHE A 212 13.55 4.49 20.14
CA PHE A 212 14.69 4.63 19.23
C PHE A 212 15.83 3.65 19.53
N SER A 213 15.70 2.80 20.55
CA SER A 213 16.67 1.72 20.78
C SER A 213 16.53 0.67 19.67
N GLY A 214 17.62 0.37 18.97
CA GLY A 214 17.59 -0.49 17.79
C GLY A 214 17.23 0.20 16.47
N TRP A 215 16.85 1.49 16.49
CA TRP A 215 16.36 2.21 15.30
C TRP A 215 17.36 2.26 14.14
N GLY A 216 18.67 2.30 14.42
CA GLY A 216 19.69 2.38 13.37
C GLY A 216 19.61 1.27 12.32
N LEU A 217 19.24 0.04 12.72
CA LEU A 217 19.04 -1.07 11.78
C LEU A 217 17.75 -0.91 10.97
N SER A 218 16.68 -0.39 11.57
CA SER A 218 15.44 -0.03 10.85
C SER A 218 15.70 1.09 9.85
N PHE A 219 16.41 2.15 10.25
CA PHE A 219 16.80 3.25 9.38
C PHE A 219 17.59 2.75 8.16
N LEU A 220 18.62 1.93 8.39
CA LEU A 220 19.46 1.40 7.31
C LEU A 220 18.64 0.51 6.36
N LYS A 221 17.84 -0.39 6.92
CA LYS A 221 16.97 -1.30 6.16
C LYS A 221 15.95 -0.53 5.31
N ASP A 222 15.30 0.45 5.90
CA ASP A 222 14.22 1.19 5.26
C ASP A 222 14.78 2.12 4.18
N SER A 223 15.80 2.92 4.51
CA SER A 223 16.40 3.88 3.57
C SER A 223 16.99 3.19 2.34
N PHE A 224 17.89 2.21 2.54
CA PHE A 224 18.52 1.51 1.42
C PHE A 224 17.52 0.63 0.67
N GLY A 225 16.59 -0.02 1.39
CA GLY A 225 15.57 -0.86 0.78
C GLY A 225 14.61 -0.08 -0.12
N TYR A 226 14.13 1.07 0.33
CA TYR A 226 13.22 1.90 -0.47
C TYR A 226 13.94 2.68 -1.58
N GLY A 227 15.18 3.12 -1.37
CA GLY A 227 16.01 3.68 -2.44
C GLY A 227 16.18 2.69 -3.60
N ALA A 228 16.57 1.45 -3.29
CA ALA A 228 16.73 0.40 -4.29
C ALA A 228 15.40 0.02 -4.96
N PHE A 229 14.31 -0.04 -4.18
CA PHE A 229 12.97 -0.30 -4.69
C PHE A 229 12.53 0.74 -5.73
N PHE A 230 12.53 2.04 -5.38
CA PHE A 230 12.02 3.09 -6.26
C PHE A 230 12.92 3.29 -7.49
N ALA A 231 14.24 3.15 -7.32
CA ALA A 231 15.19 3.18 -8.42
C ALA A 231 14.88 2.12 -9.48
N THR A 232 14.75 0.86 -9.07
CA THR A 232 14.43 -0.25 -9.98
C THR A 232 13.01 -0.13 -10.53
N PHE A 233 12.04 0.30 -9.73
CA PHE A 233 10.66 0.48 -10.16
C PHE A 233 10.54 1.50 -11.29
N GLU A 234 11.08 2.72 -11.11
CA GLU A 234 11.02 3.77 -12.13
C GLU A 234 11.84 3.42 -13.38
N TYR A 235 13.01 2.79 -13.20
CA TYR A 235 13.85 2.33 -14.31
C TYR A 235 13.11 1.31 -15.19
N LEU A 236 12.47 0.31 -14.61
CA LEU A 236 11.72 -0.71 -15.34
C LEU A 236 10.43 -0.15 -15.93
N LYS A 237 9.69 0.65 -15.15
CA LYS A 237 8.40 1.23 -15.56
C LYS A 237 8.55 2.19 -16.75
N ALA A 238 9.58 3.04 -16.75
CA ALA A 238 9.72 4.10 -17.73
C ALA A 238 10.89 3.86 -18.69
N GLN A 239 12.13 3.87 -18.19
CA GLN A 239 13.32 3.85 -19.04
C GLN A 239 13.39 2.57 -19.88
N SER A 240 13.18 1.42 -19.25
CA SER A 240 13.19 0.11 -19.93
C SER A 240 12.00 -0.04 -20.88
N TYR A 241 10.83 0.46 -20.50
CA TYR A 241 9.64 0.48 -21.37
C TYR A 241 9.88 1.30 -22.64
N TYR A 242 10.33 2.55 -22.52
CA TYR A 242 10.59 3.39 -23.68
C TYR A 242 11.75 2.86 -24.52
N ALA A 243 12.80 2.29 -23.91
CA ALA A 243 13.88 1.65 -24.65
C ALA A 243 13.39 0.43 -25.44
N PHE A 244 12.54 -0.39 -24.83
CA PHE A 244 11.93 -1.54 -25.50
C PHE A 244 11.02 -1.11 -26.65
N VAL A 245 10.13 -0.14 -26.42
CA VAL A 245 9.20 0.35 -27.45
C VAL A 245 9.97 0.92 -28.64
N THR A 246 10.94 1.81 -28.41
CA THR A 246 11.75 2.38 -29.50
C THR A 246 12.55 1.29 -30.24
N ARG A 247 13.17 0.34 -29.53
CA ARG A 247 13.98 -0.70 -30.17
C ARG A 247 13.13 -1.72 -30.96
N TYR A 248 12.06 -2.22 -30.36
CA TYR A 248 11.23 -3.27 -30.95
C TYR A 248 10.35 -2.72 -32.07
N TYR A 249 9.60 -1.65 -31.81
CA TYR A 249 8.72 -1.06 -32.83
C TYR A 249 9.49 -0.20 -33.83
N GLY A 250 10.60 0.43 -33.44
CA GLY A 250 11.47 1.12 -34.38
C GLY A 250 12.10 0.16 -35.39
N PHE A 251 12.59 -1.00 -34.95
CA PHE A 251 13.06 -2.07 -35.86
C PHE A 251 11.94 -2.58 -36.77
N LEU A 252 10.74 -2.84 -36.23
CA LEU A 252 9.60 -3.29 -37.03
C LEU A 252 9.17 -2.24 -38.07
N SER A 253 9.17 -0.96 -37.70
CA SER A 253 8.85 0.16 -38.60
C SER A 253 9.86 0.29 -39.74
N LEU A 254 11.15 0.05 -39.46
CA LEU A 254 12.21 0.03 -40.48
C LEU A 254 12.06 -1.17 -41.43
N ASN A 255 11.71 -2.37 -40.93
CA ASN A 255 11.51 -3.56 -41.76
C ASN A 255 10.26 -3.44 -42.66
N THR A 256 9.16 -2.90 -42.16
CA THR A 256 7.95 -2.62 -42.96
C THR A 256 8.22 -1.60 -44.08
N ARG A 257 9.18 -0.68 -43.86
CA ARG A 257 9.62 0.29 -44.87
C ARG A 257 10.36 -0.34 -46.05
N HIS A 258 11.09 -1.44 -45.85
CA HIS A 258 11.71 -2.15 -46.98
C HIS A 258 10.68 -2.77 -47.93
N SER A 259 9.46 -3.04 -47.45
CA SER A 259 8.37 -3.57 -48.27
C SER A 259 7.51 -2.51 -48.95
N TYR A 260 7.58 -1.23 -48.55
CA TYR A 260 6.68 -0.16 -49.03
C TYR A 260 7.38 1.00 -49.76
N ARG A 261 8.69 0.94 -50.00
CA ARG A 261 9.40 1.94 -50.79
C ARG A 261 9.16 1.72 -52.29
N ARG A 262 7.93 1.97 -52.73
CA ARG A 262 7.55 2.22 -54.13
C ARG A 262 6.42 3.26 -54.14
N GLY A 263 6.78 4.51 -53.91
CA GLY A 263 5.89 5.66 -54.02
C GLY A 263 6.68 6.94 -53.79
N PRO A 264 6.80 7.82 -54.79
CA PRO A 264 7.33 9.17 -54.60
C PRO A 264 6.19 10.03 -54.06
N ASP A 265 6.44 10.75 -52.98
CA ASP A 265 5.57 11.73 -52.31
C ASP A 265 5.01 11.27 -50.96
N SER A 266 5.70 11.71 -49.89
CA SER A 266 5.08 12.05 -48.62
C SER A 266 6.07 12.91 -47.85
N ASP A 267 5.60 14.07 -47.38
CA ASP A 267 6.21 14.95 -46.38
C ASP A 267 6.99 14.17 -45.32
N GLU A 268 8.05 14.78 -44.78
CA GLU A 268 8.90 14.29 -43.69
C GLU A 268 8.07 13.72 -42.51
N GLY A 269 7.65 12.47 -42.66
CA GLY A 269 6.65 11.86 -41.80
C GLY A 269 7.31 11.32 -40.56
N VAL A 270 7.13 12.05 -39.45
CA VAL A 270 7.49 11.57 -38.11
C VAL A 270 6.82 10.21 -37.88
N LEU A 271 7.63 9.19 -37.58
CA LEU A 271 7.17 7.81 -37.48
C LEU A 271 6.35 7.61 -36.22
N ILE A 272 5.04 7.39 -36.37
CA ILE A 272 4.12 7.20 -35.25
C ILE A 272 4.12 5.73 -34.78
N ILE A 273 4.62 5.47 -33.58
CA ILE A 273 4.58 4.15 -32.93
C ILE A 273 3.35 4.05 -32.02
N ARG A 274 2.51 3.03 -32.23
CA ARG A 274 1.40 2.67 -31.34
C ARG A 274 1.69 1.34 -30.65
N PRO A 275 2.20 1.32 -29.41
CA PRO A 275 2.50 0.08 -28.71
C PRO A 275 1.21 -0.65 -28.30
N HIS A 276 1.31 -1.97 -28.16
CA HIS A 276 0.18 -2.81 -27.75
C HIS A 276 -0.27 -2.48 -26.31
N PHE A 277 -1.59 -2.43 -26.08
CA PHE A 277 -2.19 -1.97 -24.81
C PHE A 277 -1.78 -2.79 -23.56
N THR A 278 -1.33 -4.03 -23.76
CA THR A 278 -0.87 -4.94 -22.70
C THR A 278 0.58 -4.72 -22.28
N LEU A 279 1.38 -4.01 -23.09
CA LEU A 279 2.80 -3.79 -22.79
C LEU A 279 2.97 -2.91 -21.56
N GLU A 280 2.16 -1.87 -21.41
CA GLU A 280 2.26 -0.96 -20.26
C GLU A 280 1.95 -1.67 -18.92
N PRO A 281 0.85 -2.44 -18.76
CA PRO A 281 0.64 -3.27 -17.57
C PRO A 281 1.72 -4.32 -17.37
N ALA A 282 2.23 -4.94 -18.44
CA ALA A 282 3.29 -5.94 -18.34
C ALA A 282 4.59 -5.35 -17.78
N PHE A 283 5.01 -4.19 -18.28
CA PHE A 283 6.18 -3.47 -17.75
C PHE A 283 5.94 -2.96 -16.33
N LEU A 284 4.71 -2.57 -15.99
CA LEU A 284 4.36 -2.20 -14.62
C LEU A 284 4.45 -3.41 -13.67
N MET A 285 4.01 -4.61 -14.09
CA MET A 285 4.21 -5.84 -13.32
C MET A 285 5.68 -6.17 -13.16
N LEU A 286 6.44 -6.14 -14.26
CA LEU A 286 7.88 -6.40 -14.25
C LEU A 286 8.61 -5.42 -13.33
N ALA A 287 8.21 -4.15 -13.34
CA ALA A 287 8.72 -3.14 -12.41
C ALA A 287 8.42 -3.50 -10.96
N GLY A 288 7.18 -3.91 -10.65
CA GLY A 288 6.80 -4.37 -9.31
C GLY A 288 7.60 -5.59 -8.84
N VAL A 289 7.74 -6.61 -9.69
CA VAL A 289 8.53 -7.82 -9.42
C VAL A 289 9.99 -7.48 -9.21
N GLY A 290 10.60 -6.77 -10.15
CA GLY A 290 12.01 -6.40 -10.13
C GLY A 290 12.36 -5.52 -8.93
N ALA A 291 11.53 -4.52 -8.64
CA ALA A 291 11.71 -3.64 -7.48
C ALA A 291 11.60 -4.42 -6.16
N SER A 292 10.66 -5.37 -6.05
CA SER A 292 10.51 -6.22 -4.87
C SER A 292 11.74 -7.10 -4.65
N ILE A 293 12.26 -7.73 -5.70
CA ILE A 293 13.47 -8.56 -5.62
C ILE A 293 14.66 -7.69 -5.19
N MET A 294 14.84 -6.53 -5.81
CA MET A 294 15.95 -5.63 -5.50
C MET A 294 15.88 -5.12 -4.06
N GLN A 295 14.69 -4.70 -3.62
CA GLN A 295 14.44 -4.34 -2.22
C GLN A 295 14.82 -5.48 -1.28
N GLN A 296 14.44 -6.71 -1.62
CA GLN A 296 14.70 -7.86 -0.77
C GLN A 296 16.17 -8.25 -0.72
N THR A 297 16.93 -8.05 -1.80
CA THR A 297 18.39 -8.23 -1.80
C THR A 297 19.06 -7.36 -0.74
N VAL A 298 18.53 -6.15 -0.51
CA VAL A 298 19.02 -5.20 0.51
C VAL A 298 18.45 -5.52 1.89
N GLN A 299 17.14 -5.74 1.99
CA GLN A 299 16.46 -5.86 3.29
C GLN A 299 16.66 -7.23 3.95
N HIS A 300 16.81 -8.32 3.20
CA HIS A 300 16.95 -9.67 3.75
C HIS A 300 18.11 -9.81 4.75
N PRO A 301 19.37 -9.42 4.41
CA PRO A 301 20.48 -9.49 5.35
C PRO A 301 20.22 -8.64 6.60
N LEU A 302 19.67 -7.43 6.42
CA LEU A 302 19.40 -6.50 7.51
C LEU A 302 18.28 -6.99 8.44
N ASN A 303 17.22 -7.60 7.88
CA ASN A 303 16.15 -8.24 8.66
C ASN A 303 16.70 -9.38 9.53
N LEU A 304 17.64 -10.17 9.01
CA LEU A 304 18.23 -11.27 9.74
C LEU A 304 19.02 -10.75 10.95
N ILE A 305 19.91 -9.77 10.77
CA ILE A 305 20.66 -9.12 11.85
C ILE A 305 19.71 -8.44 12.84
N GLN A 306 18.72 -7.72 12.34
CA GLN A 306 17.71 -7.03 13.16
C GLN A 306 16.91 -7.99 14.05
N SER A 307 16.60 -9.19 13.56
CA SER A 307 15.88 -10.20 14.36
C SER A 307 16.69 -10.67 15.57
N PHE A 308 18.01 -10.81 15.45
CA PHE A 308 18.88 -11.11 16.59
C PHE A 308 18.99 -9.93 17.56
N HIS A 309 19.09 -8.72 17.01
CA HIS A 309 19.14 -7.51 17.82
C HIS A 309 17.88 -7.32 18.66
N TYR A 310 16.69 -7.52 18.07
CA TYR A 310 15.41 -7.36 18.75
C TYR A 310 15.21 -8.35 19.90
N ARG A 311 15.60 -9.62 19.73
CA ARG A 311 15.56 -10.60 20.84
C ARG A 311 16.46 -10.19 22.00
N ARG A 312 17.60 -9.55 21.72
CA ARG A 312 18.50 -9.04 22.75
C ARG A 312 17.96 -7.78 23.41
N LEU A 313 17.27 -6.93 22.67
CA LEU A 313 16.62 -5.75 23.22
C LEU A 313 15.49 -6.15 24.18
N GLU A 314 14.72 -7.19 23.83
CA GLU A 314 13.69 -7.77 24.69
C GLU A 314 14.28 -8.30 26.01
N SER A 315 15.42 -8.99 25.97
CA SER A 315 16.08 -9.46 27.19
C SER A 315 16.65 -8.33 28.04
N LEU A 316 17.18 -7.28 27.43
CA LEU A 316 17.66 -6.09 28.13
C LEU A 316 16.52 -5.31 28.80
N ASP A 317 15.37 -5.19 28.15
CA ASP A 317 14.20 -4.52 28.74
C ASP A 317 13.65 -5.31 29.92
N HIS A 318 13.65 -6.65 29.85
CA HIS A 318 13.28 -7.49 30.99
C HIS A 318 14.24 -7.30 32.18
N GLN A 319 15.54 -7.10 31.92
CA GLN A 319 16.51 -6.81 32.97
C GLN A 319 16.36 -5.39 33.52
N ALA A 320 16.08 -4.40 32.66
CA ALA A 320 15.87 -3.01 33.06
C ALA A 320 14.63 -2.83 33.96
N LYS A 321 13.60 -3.67 33.80
CA LYS A 321 12.46 -3.73 34.72
C LYS A 321 12.84 -4.16 36.14
N LEU A 322 13.91 -4.94 36.29
CA LEU A 322 14.38 -5.44 37.58
C LEU A 322 15.39 -4.47 38.23
N GLN A 323 16.15 -3.69 37.45
CA GLN A 323 17.15 -2.73 37.95
C GLN A 323 17.14 -1.42 37.12
N PRO A 324 16.47 -0.35 37.60
CA PRO A 324 16.38 0.91 36.87
C PRO A 324 17.63 1.78 37.07
N SER A 325 18.62 1.68 36.17
CA SER A 325 19.77 2.59 36.13
C SER A 325 19.90 3.26 34.76
N GLY A 326 19.47 4.53 34.66
CA GLY A 326 19.28 5.22 33.39
C GLY A 326 20.56 5.54 32.58
N ARG A 327 21.72 5.74 33.24
CA ARG A 327 23.00 5.99 32.54
C ARG A 327 23.61 4.69 31.99
N GLN A 328 23.56 3.62 32.79
CA GLN A 328 24.04 2.29 32.40
C GLN A 328 23.23 1.72 31.23
N MET A 329 21.96 2.13 31.09
CA MET A 329 21.08 1.69 30.01
C MET A 329 21.57 2.09 28.61
N LEU A 330 22.16 3.28 28.44
CA LEU A 330 22.69 3.72 27.14
C LEU A 330 23.92 2.92 26.73
N ASP A 331 24.85 2.70 27.66
CA ASP A 331 26.02 1.85 27.43
C ASP A 331 25.60 0.42 27.11
N ASN A 332 24.57 -0.09 27.80
CA ASN A 332 24.01 -1.41 27.54
C ASN A 332 23.39 -1.50 26.13
N TYR A 333 22.73 -0.44 25.65
CA TYR A 333 22.20 -0.41 24.29
C TYR A 333 23.29 -0.34 23.22
N TYR A 334 24.35 0.45 23.43
CA TYR A 334 25.49 0.47 22.50
C TYR A 334 26.20 -0.88 22.44
N ARG A 335 26.51 -1.47 23.61
CA ARG A 335 27.07 -2.82 23.72
C ARG A 335 26.15 -3.90 23.14
N ALA A 336 24.85 -3.65 23.08
CA ALA A 336 23.93 -4.58 22.43
C ALA A 336 24.20 -4.68 20.93
N TYR A 337 24.59 -3.60 20.25
CA TYR A 337 24.98 -3.64 18.84
C TYR A 337 26.26 -4.43 18.62
N GLU A 338 27.29 -4.16 19.42
CA GLU A 338 28.57 -4.89 19.40
C GLU A 338 28.36 -6.39 19.60
N LYS A 339 27.64 -6.78 20.65
CA LYS A 339 27.32 -8.20 20.92
C LYS A 339 26.45 -8.84 19.83
N THR A 340 25.58 -8.05 19.19
CA THR A 340 24.80 -8.55 18.04
C THR A 340 25.73 -8.84 16.86
N PHE A 341 26.72 -8.00 16.64
CA PHE A 341 27.71 -8.18 15.58
C PHE A 341 28.60 -9.41 15.83
N GLU A 342 29.13 -9.58 17.04
CA GLU A 342 29.91 -10.76 17.44
C GLU A 342 29.11 -12.05 17.25
N GLN A 343 27.87 -12.08 17.74
CA GLN A 343 27.00 -13.25 17.59
C GLN A 343 26.68 -13.55 16.12
N SER A 344 26.50 -12.51 15.30
CA SER A 344 26.31 -12.64 13.86
C SER A 344 27.55 -13.22 13.18
N GLN A 345 28.75 -12.80 13.61
CA GLN A 345 30.02 -13.30 13.11
C GLN A 345 30.20 -14.79 13.43
N ILE A 346 29.91 -15.22 14.65
CA ILE A 346 29.98 -16.64 15.05
C ILE A 346 29.05 -17.50 14.18
N GLN A 347 27.81 -17.06 13.97
CA GLN A 347 26.86 -17.79 13.12
C GLN A 347 27.24 -17.79 11.64
N ALA A 348 27.80 -16.68 11.16
CA ALA A 348 28.32 -16.58 9.80
C ALA A 348 29.47 -17.56 9.58
N MET A 349 30.41 -17.65 10.51
CA MET A 349 31.51 -18.63 10.48
C MET A 349 30.98 -20.06 10.47
N GLY A 350 30.06 -20.39 11.38
CA GLY A 350 29.45 -21.73 11.45
C GLY A 350 28.62 -22.12 10.22
N SER A 351 28.16 -21.15 9.43
CA SER A 351 27.36 -21.39 8.21
C SER A 351 28.19 -21.46 6.93
N GLY A 352 29.52 -21.31 7.01
CA GLY A 352 30.43 -21.28 5.85
C GLY A 352 30.56 -19.91 5.18
N GLY A 353 30.37 -18.82 5.94
CA GLY A 353 30.64 -17.44 5.53
C GLY A 353 29.42 -16.51 5.58
N TRP A 354 29.70 -15.21 5.62
CA TRP A 354 28.70 -14.15 5.71
C TRP A 354 27.65 -14.19 4.60
N ARG A 355 28.05 -14.41 3.34
CA ARG A 355 27.12 -14.44 2.20
C ARG A 355 26.09 -15.56 2.34
N LYS A 356 26.55 -16.78 2.64
CA LYS A 356 25.68 -17.96 2.77
C LYS A 356 24.72 -17.83 3.96
N TRP A 357 25.19 -17.26 5.07
CA TRP A 357 24.37 -17.00 6.24
C TRP A 357 23.32 -15.90 6.01
N LEU A 358 23.75 -14.73 5.51
CA LEU A 358 22.88 -13.57 5.30
C LEU A 358 21.77 -13.80 4.26
N TYR A 359 22.05 -14.60 3.23
CA TYR A 359 21.09 -14.93 2.17
C TYR A 359 20.42 -16.31 2.37
N ARG A 360 20.56 -16.91 3.54
CA ARG A 360 19.89 -18.18 3.85
C ARG A 360 18.37 -18.02 3.78
N GLY A 361 17.72 -18.80 2.92
CA GLY A 361 16.26 -18.74 2.74
C GLY A 361 15.78 -17.55 1.89
N PHE A 362 16.69 -16.78 1.29
CA PHE A 362 16.36 -15.61 0.46
C PHE A 362 15.36 -15.94 -0.64
N PHE A 363 15.57 -17.02 -1.39
CA PHE A 363 14.71 -17.40 -2.51
C PHE A 363 13.27 -17.69 -2.08
N ILE A 364 13.08 -18.51 -1.04
CA ILE A 364 11.76 -18.87 -0.53
C ILE A 364 11.05 -17.63 0.04
N ASN A 365 11.78 -16.78 0.77
CA ASN A 365 11.22 -15.55 1.35
C ASN A 365 10.81 -14.55 0.26
N THR A 366 11.65 -14.38 -0.76
CA THR A 366 11.37 -13.48 -1.89
C THR A 366 10.20 -13.99 -2.71
N LEU A 367 10.14 -15.29 -3.00
CA LEU A 367 9.03 -15.91 -3.73
C LEU A 367 7.69 -15.76 -3.00
N LYS A 368 7.69 -15.76 -1.67
CA LYS A 368 6.47 -15.52 -0.86
C LYS A 368 6.02 -14.06 -0.87
N GLN A 369 6.93 -13.10 -1.09
CA GLN A 369 6.66 -11.67 -0.99
C GLN A 369 6.29 -11.03 -2.34
N VAL A 370 6.99 -11.42 -3.41
CA VAL A 370 6.86 -10.84 -4.76
C VAL A 370 5.43 -10.88 -5.33
N PRO A 371 4.65 -11.99 -5.19
CA PRO A 371 3.30 -12.05 -5.72
C PRO A 371 2.35 -11.03 -5.09
N SER A 372 2.49 -10.78 -3.79
CA SER A 372 1.63 -9.82 -3.07
C SER A 372 1.85 -8.38 -3.57
N THR A 373 3.10 -7.99 -3.76
CA THR A 373 3.45 -6.65 -4.26
C THR A 373 3.05 -6.46 -5.72
N SER A 374 3.25 -7.48 -6.56
CA SER A 374 2.92 -7.39 -7.99
C SER A 374 1.42 -7.40 -8.24
N ALA A 375 0.66 -8.25 -7.51
CA ALA A 375 -0.79 -8.32 -7.63
C ALA A 375 -1.47 -7.01 -7.22
N GLY A 376 -0.99 -6.35 -6.15
CA GLY A 376 -1.53 -5.05 -5.73
C GLY A 376 -1.34 -3.96 -6.80
N LEU A 377 -0.23 -4.01 -7.53
CA LEU A 377 0.10 -3.08 -8.62
C LEU A 377 -0.80 -3.29 -9.85
N VAL A 378 -1.06 -4.54 -10.20
CA VAL A 378 -1.98 -4.90 -11.29
C VAL A 378 -3.41 -4.48 -10.98
N ILE A 379 -3.89 -4.79 -9.77
CA ILE A 379 -5.23 -4.41 -9.34
C ILE A 379 -5.37 -2.89 -9.36
N PHE A 380 -4.35 -2.16 -8.87
CA PHE A 380 -4.32 -0.70 -8.94
C PHE A 380 -4.43 -0.19 -10.37
N GLU A 381 -3.64 -0.72 -11.30
CA GLU A 381 -3.65 -0.29 -12.70
C GLU A 381 -4.97 -0.63 -13.40
N LEU A 382 -5.55 -1.79 -13.12
CA LEU A 382 -6.88 -2.18 -13.63
C LEU A 382 -7.97 -1.24 -13.12
N VAL A 383 -7.96 -0.91 -11.82
CA VAL A 383 -8.91 0.04 -11.22
C VAL A 383 -8.70 1.43 -11.80
N ARG A 384 -7.45 1.89 -11.94
CA ARG A 384 -7.11 3.17 -12.54
C ARG A 384 -7.59 3.27 -13.99
N ARG A 385 -7.47 2.20 -14.78
CA ARG A 385 -7.97 2.19 -16.18
C ARG A 385 -9.49 2.17 -16.26
N ARG A 386 -10.16 1.49 -15.33
CA ARG A 386 -11.62 1.38 -15.33
C ARG A 386 -12.33 2.64 -14.81
N TYR A 387 -11.72 3.32 -13.86
CA TYR A 387 -12.34 4.44 -13.13
C TYR A 387 -11.59 5.77 -13.29
N GLY A 388 -10.42 5.78 -13.92
CA GLY A 388 -9.74 7.00 -14.32
C GLY A 388 -10.41 7.56 -15.57
N ASN A 389 -10.61 8.87 -15.62
CA ASN A 389 -11.12 9.53 -16.82
C ASN A 389 -10.16 9.26 -17.98
N ASP A 390 -10.68 8.73 -19.09
CA ASP A 390 -9.97 8.63 -20.36
C ASP A 390 -9.57 10.05 -20.81
N ALA A 391 -8.32 10.44 -20.55
CA ALA A 391 -7.81 11.75 -20.94
C ALA A 391 -6.48 11.60 -21.70
N GLU A 392 -6.55 12.08 -22.94
CA GLU A 392 -5.54 12.39 -23.97
C GLU A 392 -4.42 11.37 -24.25
N ALA A 393 -4.32 11.00 -25.53
CA ALA A 393 -3.16 10.33 -26.09
C ALA A 393 -1.95 11.27 -26.00
N VAL A 394 -0.94 10.89 -25.22
CA VAL A 394 0.28 11.68 -25.08
C VAL A 394 1.23 11.30 -26.22
N ARG A 395 1.68 12.31 -26.99
CA ARG A 395 2.73 12.18 -28.00
C ARG A 395 4.08 12.41 -27.33
N ILE A 396 4.97 11.42 -27.37
CA ILE A 396 6.33 11.55 -26.87
C ILE A 396 7.30 11.41 -28.05
N GLN A 397 8.07 12.47 -28.33
CA GLN A 397 9.15 12.43 -29.31
C GLN A 397 10.40 11.80 -28.70
N LYS A 398 10.89 10.71 -29.31
CA LYS A 398 12.13 10.04 -28.88
C LYS A 398 12.83 9.40 -30.07
N ASP A 399 14.13 9.71 -30.24
CA ASP A 399 15.01 9.12 -31.27
C ASP A 399 14.44 9.21 -32.71
N GLY A 400 13.72 10.30 -33.03
CA GLY A 400 13.08 10.52 -34.35
C GLY A 400 11.72 9.84 -34.54
N TYR A 401 11.17 9.21 -33.49
CA TYR A 401 9.84 8.58 -33.49
C TYR A 401 8.85 9.37 -32.62
N ASP A 402 7.60 9.46 -33.06
CA ASP A 402 6.45 9.91 -32.27
C ASP A 402 5.79 8.68 -31.61
N ILE A 403 5.98 8.49 -30.31
CA ILE A 403 5.29 7.41 -29.59
C ILE A 403 3.91 7.93 -29.18
N LEU A 404 2.86 7.39 -29.80
CA LEU A 404 1.47 7.62 -29.40
C LEU A 404 1.03 6.60 -28.38
N LEU A 405 0.82 7.07 -27.17
CA LEU A 405 0.39 6.25 -26.07
C LEU A 405 -1.05 6.64 -25.69
N ALA A 406 -2.02 5.78 -26.04
CA ALA A 406 -3.41 5.92 -25.60
C ALA A 406 -3.53 5.74 -24.07
#